data_AF-A0A929VNL9-F1
#
_entry.id   AF-A0A929VNL9-F1
#
_cell.length_a   1.000
_cell.length_b   1.000
_cell.length_c   1.000
_cell.angle_alpha   90.00
_cell.angle_beta   90.00
_cell.angle_gamma   90.00
#
_symmetry.space_group_name_H-M   'P 1'
#
loop_
_entity.id
_entity.type
_entity.pdbx_description
1 polymer ?
#
loop_
_entity_poly.entity_id
_entity_poly.type
_entity_poly.pdbx_seq_one_letter_code
_entity_poly.pdbx_strand_id
1 'polypeptide(L)'
;DNGVLASGWYDDGSAWYFFKNGKKLSGYGYDANGKKFFYNGKYAAGWYDDGTAWYFFQDGEKFTGKARDESGLRDFVNGKYRKVTSQSEFIDKITPSVLKAVKGKGLFPSIAIAQACLETRYGNDGLSPAPIYNLFGIKAAKNTPASRYVEIKTAEYNDSGEKYYIIAKFMKFTDYDDSCEYYSNLFTRNSWLRDYYKGVLAAKTPEEAANALTGTYATDPNYGKKLLEIIEKHGLKALDKKIYKNGVKP
;
A
#
# COMPACT_ATOMS: atom_id res chain seq x y z
N ASP A 1 -44.31 7.43 -18.15
CA ASP A 1 -42.96 7.84 -17.71
C ASP A 1 -43.02 8.72 -16.47
N ASN A 2 -42.63 8.18 -15.32
CA ASN A 2 -42.72 8.87 -14.01
C ASN A 2 -41.58 9.87 -13.75
N GLY A 3 -41.10 10.60 -14.77
CA GLY A 3 -40.25 11.79 -14.60
C GLY A 3 -38.92 11.62 -13.84
N VAL A 4 -38.49 10.41 -13.48
CA VAL A 4 -37.22 10.18 -12.78
C VAL A 4 -36.10 10.25 -13.80
N LEU A 5 -35.28 11.29 -13.69
CA LEU A 5 -34.08 11.45 -14.50
C LEU A 5 -33.11 10.29 -14.29
N ALA A 6 -32.65 9.66 -15.37
CA ALA A 6 -31.73 8.53 -15.31
C ALA A 6 -30.46 8.87 -14.51
N SER A 7 -30.14 8.01 -13.54
CA SER A 7 -28.91 8.06 -12.75
C SER A 7 -28.34 6.66 -12.66
N GLY A 8 -27.20 6.44 -13.30
CA GLY A 8 -26.61 5.11 -13.49
C GLY A 8 -26.26 4.82 -14.96
N TRP A 9 -25.88 3.58 -15.22
CA TRP A 9 -25.58 3.11 -16.58
C TRP A 9 -26.87 2.98 -17.39
N TYR A 10 -26.89 3.59 -18.57
CA TYR A 10 -28.00 3.53 -19.52
C TYR A 10 -27.45 3.41 -20.94
N ASP A 11 -28.09 2.59 -21.77
CA ASP A 11 -27.79 2.48 -23.19
C ASP A 11 -28.63 3.49 -23.97
N ASP A 12 -27.97 4.44 -24.65
CA ASP A 12 -28.64 5.46 -25.45
C ASP A 12 -29.06 4.97 -26.85
N GLY A 13 -28.94 3.66 -27.11
CA GLY A 13 -29.22 3.03 -28.39
C GLY A 13 -27.98 2.89 -29.28
N SER A 14 -26.84 3.47 -28.86
CA SER A 14 -25.53 3.29 -29.52
C SER A 14 -24.49 2.69 -28.59
N ALA A 15 -24.43 3.14 -27.34
CA ALA A 15 -23.55 2.56 -26.35
C ALA A 15 -24.02 2.83 -24.91
N TRP A 16 -23.41 2.11 -23.97
CA TRP A 16 -23.60 2.35 -22.53
C TRP A 16 -22.89 3.61 -22.05
N TYR A 17 -23.62 4.51 -21.40
CA TYR A 17 -23.08 5.70 -20.74
C TYR A 17 -23.58 5.79 -19.30
N PHE A 18 -22.78 6.40 -18.43
CA PHE A 18 -23.17 6.71 -17.07
C PHE A 18 -23.82 8.09 -17.03
N PHE A 19 -25.05 8.15 -16.56
CA PHE A 19 -25.83 9.37 -16.40
C PHE A 19 -25.94 9.77 -14.93
N LYS A 20 -26.06 11.07 -14.69
CA LYS A 20 -26.46 11.65 -13.41
C LYS A 20 -27.45 12.77 -13.67
N ASN A 21 -28.64 12.68 -13.07
CA ASN A 21 -29.73 13.63 -13.30
C ASN A 21 -30.03 13.80 -14.80
N GLY A 22 -30.08 12.69 -15.55
CA GLY A 22 -30.49 12.67 -16.96
C GLY A 22 -29.45 13.21 -17.95
N LYS A 23 -28.24 13.55 -17.49
CA LYS A 23 -27.12 13.98 -18.34
C LYS A 23 -25.95 13.01 -18.23
N LYS A 24 -25.23 12.80 -19.34
CA LYS A 24 -23.97 12.05 -19.35
C LYS A 24 -23.01 12.70 -18.35
N LEU A 25 -22.49 11.91 -17.41
CA LEU A 25 -21.67 12.43 -16.33
C LEU A 25 -20.28 12.81 -16.83
N SER A 26 -19.84 14.03 -16.51
CA SER A 26 -18.43 14.43 -16.51
C SER A 26 -18.07 14.84 -15.09
N GLY A 27 -17.14 14.12 -14.47
CA GLY A 27 -16.82 14.25 -13.04
C GLY A 27 -16.89 12.92 -12.29
N TYR A 28 -16.77 13.00 -10.96
CA TYR A 28 -16.82 11.80 -10.11
C TYR A 28 -18.25 11.25 -9.96
N GLY A 29 -18.39 9.93 -10.16
CA GLY A 29 -19.60 9.15 -9.92
C GLY A 29 -19.28 7.86 -9.17
N TYR A 30 -20.31 7.15 -8.75
CA TYR A 30 -20.19 5.84 -8.10
C TYR A 30 -20.99 4.82 -8.88
N ASP A 31 -20.36 3.68 -9.19
CA ASP A 31 -21.04 2.51 -9.72
C ASP A 31 -20.62 1.24 -8.95
N ALA A 32 -20.92 0.06 -9.48
CA ALA A 32 -20.56 -1.22 -8.87
C ALA A 32 -19.04 -1.42 -8.70
N ASN A 33 -18.21 -0.67 -9.44
CA ASN A 33 -16.75 -0.67 -9.32
C ASN A 33 -16.24 0.47 -8.40
N GLY A 34 -17.13 1.14 -7.67
CA GLY A 34 -16.80 2.20 -6.73
C GLY A 34 -16.74 3.59 -7.36
N LYS A 35 -15.96 4.47 -6.74
CA LYS A 35 -15.80 5.86 -7.19
C LYS A 35 -14.96 5.91 -8.47
N LYS A 36 -15.50 6.49 -9.53
CA LYS A 36 -14.83 6.64 -10.83
C LYS A 36 -14.96 8.07 -11.34
N PHE A 37 -13.97 8.52 -12.10
CA PHE A 37 -14.03 9.75 -12.85
C PHE A 37 -14.55 9.45 -14.26
N PHE A 38 -15.64 10.12 -14.63
CA PHE A 38 -16.28 9.97 -15.92
C PHE A 38 -16.01 11.20 -16.79
N TYR A 39 -15.94 10.99 -18.10
CA TYR A 39 -15.97 12.05 -19.09
C TYR A 39 -16.98 11.69 -20.17
N ASN A 40 -17.98 12.56 -20.34
CA ASN A 40 -19.10 12.33 -21.26
C ASN A 40 -19.76 10.94 -21.07
N GLY A 41 -19.95 10.53 -19.82
CA GLY A 41 -20.60 9.27 -19.44
C GLY A 41 -19.75 8.01 -19.64
N LYS A 42 -18.48 8.12 -20.03
CA LYS A 42 -17.54 6.99 -20.07
C LYS A 42 -16.52 7.12 -18.95
N TYR A 43 -15.92 6.02 -18.52
CA TYR A 43 -14.73 6.10 -17.67
C TYR A 43 -13.65 6.90 -18.38
N ALA A 44 -13.04 7.84 -17.65
CA ALA A 44 -11.94 8.63 -18.18
C ALA A 44 -10.71 7.76 -18.43
N ALA A 45 -10.11 7.94 -19.61
CA ALA A 45 -8.85 7.33 -20.02
C ALA A 45 -8.00 8.38 -20.77
N GLY A 46 -6.87 8.79 -20.20
CA GLY A 46 -6.07 9.92 -20.67
C GLY A 46 -6.02 11.08 -19.68
N TRP A 47 -5.55 12.25 -20.12
CA TRP A 47 -5.43 13.45 -19.29
C TRP A 47 -6.78 14.16 -19.14
N TYR A 48 -7.21 14.40 -17.90
CA TYR A 48 -8.40 15.17 -17.57
C TYR A 48 -8.17 16.05 -16.34
N ASP A 49 -8.81 17.23 -16.32
CA ASP A 49 -8.93 18.05 -15.13
C ASP A 49 -10.09 17.53 -14.26
N ASP A 50 -9.80 17.18 -13.01
CA ASP A 50 -10.81 16.68 -12.06
C ASP A 50 -11.47 17.77 -11.21
N GLY A 51 -11.18 19.03 -11.52
CA GLY A 51 -11.60 20.22 -10.77
C GLY A 51 -10.54 20.69 -9.75
N THR A 52 -9.46 19.94 -9.56
CA THR A 52 -8.32 20.34 -8.72
C THR A 52 -7.03 20.52 -9.51
N ALA A 53 -6.76 19.63 -10.46
CA ALA A 53 -5.65 19.69 -11.39
C ALA A 53 -5.83 18.66 -12.51
N TRP A 54 -4.93 18.69 -13.50
CA TRP A 54 -4.84 17.66 -14.54
C TRP A 54 -4.25 16.36 -14.02
N TYR A 55 -4.91 15.24 -14.26
CA TYR A 55 -4.41 13.91 -13.94
C TYR A 55 -4.59 12.97 -15.13
N PHE A 56 -3.68 12.03 -15.27
CA PHE A 56 -3.80 10.91 -16.19
C PHE A 56 -4.66 9.82 -15.55
N PHE A 57 -5.80 9.54 -16.18
CA PHE A 57 -6.74 8.53 -15.76
C PHE A 57 -6.62 7.27 -16.63
N GLN A 58 -6.92 6.13 -16.03
CA GLN A 58 -7.19 4.90 -16.75
C GLN A 58 -8.33 4.17 -16.03
N ASP A 59 -9.32 3.69 -16.77
CA ASP A 59 -10.52 3.04 -16.23
C ASP A 59 -11.21 3.89 -15.14
N GLY A 60 -11.22 5.21 -15.34
CA GLY A 60 -11.84 6.19 -14.44
C GLY A 60 -11.08 6.41 -13.13
N GLU A 61 -9.86 5.90 -12.98
CA GLU A 61 -9.02 6.09 -11.80
C GLU A 61 -7.74 6.84 -12.14
N LYS A 62 -7.23 7.63 -11.19
CA LYS A 62 -5.89 8.22 -11.30
C LYS A 62 -4.87 7.10 -11.41
N PHE A 63 -4.15 7.06 -12.53
CA PHE A 63 -3.36 5.89 -12.89
C PHE A 63 -2.02 5.85 -12.15
N THR A 64 -1.62 4.65 -11.70
CA THR A 64 -0.27 4.38 -11.21
C THR A 64 0.29 3.18 -11.97
N GLY A 65 1.43 3.35 -12.64
CA GLY A 65 2.04 2.35 -13.51
C GLY A 65 2.62 2.94 -14.79
N LYS A 66 2.94 2.07 -15.77
CA LYS A 66 3.44 2.47 -17.10
C LYS A 66 2.30 2.64 -18.08
N ALA A 67 2.20 3.79 -18.73
CA ALA A 67 1.25 4.06 -19.80
C ALA A 67 1.87 4.95 -20.88
N ARG A 68 1.26 4.95 -22.07
CA ARG A 68 1.64 5.87 -23.15
C ARG A 68 0.67 7.04 -23.17
N ASP A 69 1.21 8.24 -23.33
CA ASP A 69 0.45 9.42 -23.72
C ASP A 69 1.10 10.08 -24.96
N GLU A 70 0.67 11.29 -25.28
CA GLU A 70 1.20 12.09 -26.39
C GLU A 70 2.72 12.32 -26.32
N SER A 71 3.31 12.25 -25.12
CA SER A 71 4.75 12.41 -24.91
C SER A 71 5.53 11.08 -25.01
N GLY A 72 4.83 9.96 -25.20
CA GLY A 72 5.39 8.62 -25.31
C GLY A 72 5.16 7.77 -24.04
N LEU A 73 6.01 6.75 -23.84
CA LEU A 73 5.91 5.88 -22.66
C LEU A 73 6.38 6.63 -21.41
N ARG A 74 5.55 6.62 -20.36
CA ARG A 74 5.78 7.30 -19.09
C ARG A 74 5.39 6.41 -17.91
N ASP A 75 6.03 6.66 -16.77
CA ASP A 75 5.64 6.13 -15.47
C ASP A 75 4.76 7.15 -14.76
N PHE A 76 3.67 6.68 -14.14
CA PHE A 76 2.70 7.50 -13.42
C PHE A 76 2.57 7.04 -11.96
N VAL A 77 2.31 8.01 -11.08
CA VAL A 77 1.87 7.80 -9.71
C VAL A 77 0.70 8.74 -9.46
N ASN A 78 -0.45 8.17 -9.11
CA ASN A 78 -1.70 8.88 -8.88
C ASN A 78 -2.05 9.89 -9.98
N GLY A 79 -1.91 9.46 -11.23
CA GLY A 79 -2.25 10.25 -12.40
C GLY A 79 -1.29 11.42 -12.67
N LYS A 80 -0.13 11.47 -12.01
CA LYS A 80 0.94 12.41 -12.35
C LYS A 80 2.14 11.64 -12.87
N TYR A 81 2.97 12.27 -13.69
CA TYR A 81 4.26 11.69 -14.02
C TYR A 81 5.05 11.40 -12.74
N ARG A 82 5.59 10.18 -12.66
CA ARG A 82 6.38 9.72 -11.54
C ARG A 82 7.67 10.54 -11.45
N LYS A 83 7.94 11.09 -10.27
CA LYS A 83 9.22 11.71 -9.95
C LYS A 83 10.15 10.65 -9.35
N VAL A 84 11.35 10.52 -9.90
CA VAL A 84 12.39 9.67 -9.31
C VAL A 84 13.00 10.40 -8.12
N THR A 85 12.97 9.74 -6.97
CA THR A 85 13.47 10.19 -5.67
C THR A 85 14.07 9.01 -4.92
N SER A 86 14.90 9.25 -3.90
CA SER A 86 15.43 8.18 -3.04
C SER A 86 14.34 7.31 -2.41
N GLN A 87 13.19 7.91 -2.04
CA GLN A 87 12.04 7.18 -1.51
C GLN A 87 11.46 6.22 -2.55
N SER A 88 11.28 6.68 -3.79
CA SER A 88 10.73 5.85 -4.87
C SER A 88 11.71 4.77 -5.33
N GLU A 89 13.02 5.05 -5.29
CA GLU A 89 14.07 4.06 -5.60
C GLU A 89 14.10 2.94 -4.53
N PHE A 90 13.95 3.30 -3.25
CA PHE A 90 13.82 2.31 -2.19
C PHE A 90 12.58 1.43 -2.38
N ILE A 91 11.43 2.02 -2.72
CA ILE A 91 10.19 1.28 -3.02
C ILE A 91 10.42 0.31 -4.19
N ASP A 92 11.02 0.77 -5.29
CA ASP A 92 11.31 -0.09 -6.44
C ASP A 92 12.24 -1.25 -6.07
N LYS A 93 13.24 -0.98 -5.22
CA LYS A 93 14.22 -1.97 -4.76
C LYS A 93 13.57 -3.12 -3.98
N ILE A 94 12.61 -2.85 -3.11
CA ILE A 94 11.99 -3.87 -2.25
C ILE A 94 10.71 -4.49 -2.84
N THR A 95 10.07 -3.81 -3.81
CA THR A 95 8.78 -4.23 -4.37
C THR A 95 8.77 -5.68 -4.89
N PRO A 96 9.80 -6.17 -5.63
CA PRO A 96 9.82 -7.55 -6.09
C PRO A 96 9.80 -8.58 -4.95
N SER A 97 10.63 -8.37 -3.93
CA SER A 97 10.72 -9.23 -2.73
C SER A 97 9.41 -9.24 -1.94
N VAL A 98 8.79 -8.07 -1.76
CA VAL A 98 7.50 -7.97 -1.07
C VAL A 98 6.41 -8.70 -1.85
N LEU A 99 6.27 -8.44 -3.16
CA LEU A 99 5.26 -9.11 -4.00
C LEU A 99 5.38 -10.64 -3.95
N LYS A 100 6.62 -11.15 -4.00
CA LYS A 100 6.93 -12.57 -3.89
C LYS A 100 6.48 -13.13 -2.54
N ALA A 101 6.86 -12.47 -1.44
CA ALA A 101 6.63 -12.98 -0.09
C ALA A 101 5.16 -12.94 0.36
N VAL A 102 4.41 -11.89 -0.01
CA VAL A 102 3.02 -11.72 0.48
C VAL A 102 1.98 -12.52 -0.33
N LYS A 103 2.34 -13.01 -1.52
CA LYS A 103 1.43 -13.75 -2.40
C LYS A 103 0.90 -15.02 -1.70
N GLY A 104 -0.42 -15.15 -1.65
CA GLY A 104 -1.10 -16.29 -1.03
C GLY A 104 -1.15 -16.27 0.50
N LYS A 105 -0.61 -15.23 1.16
CA LYS A 105 -0.58 -15.14 2.64
C LYS A 105 -1.66 -14.25 3.24
N GLY A 106 -2.59 -13.75 2.41
CA GLY A 106 -3.66 -12.86 2.86
C GLY A 106 -3.16 -11.49 3.32
N LEU A 107 -2.04 -11.01 2.76
CA LEU A 107 -1.44 -9.71 3.06
C LEU A 107 -1.44 -8.81 1.81
N PHE A 108 -1.47 -7.50 1.99
CA PHE A 108 -1.42 -6.52 0.91
C PHE A 108 0.02 -6.07 0.63
N PRO A 109 0.49 -6.12 -0.64
CA PRO A 109 1.75 -5.49 -1.04
C PRO A 109 1.87 -4.04 -0.61
N SER A 110 0.80 -3.25 -0.77
CA SER A 110 0.80 -1.82 -0.40
C SER A 110 1.11 -1.61 1.09
N ILE A 111 0.51 -2.43 1.96
CA ILE A 111 0.73 -2.39 3.40
C ILE A 111 2.15 -2.81 3.76
N ALA A 112 2.63 -3.94 3.22
CA ALA A 112 3.97 -4.43 3.52
C ALA A 112 5.07 -3.43 3.07
N ILE A 113 4.93 -2.83 1.88
CA ILE A 113 5.85 -1.78 1.42
C ILE A 113 5.74 -0.54 2.29
N ALA A 114 4.53 -0.09 2.65
CA ALA A 114 4.34 1.08 3.50
C ALA A 114 4.94 0.89 4.89
N GLN A 115 4.80 -0.31 5.49
CA GLN A 115 5.45 -0.66 6.74
C GLN A 115 6.97 -0.59 6.57
N ALA A 116 7.55 -1.25 5.55
CA ALA A 116 8.98 -1.17 5.31
C ALA A 116 9.50 0.27 5.14
N CYS A 117 8.77 1.13 4.41
CA CYS A 117 9.10 2.55 4.29
C CYS A 117 9.06 3.28 5.63
N LEU A 118 8.03 3.03 6.45
CA LEU A 118 7.84 3.67 7.74
C LEU A 118 8.91 3.24 8.76
N GLU A 119 9.12 1.93 8.91
CA GLU A 119 10.04 1.35 9.89
C GLU A 119 11.50 1.76 9.62
N THR A 120 11.87 1.91 8.36
CA THR A 120 13.27 2.11 7.93
C THR A 120 13.59 3.53 7.50
N ARG A 121 12.60 4.44 7.52
CA ARG A 121 12.71 5.78 6.92
C ARG A 121 13.14 5.71 5.45
N TYR A 122 12.47 4.85 4.68
CA TYR A 122 12.80 4.55 3.28
C TYR A 122 14.25 4.05 3.10
N GLY A 123 14.67 3.13 3.96
CA GLY A 123 16.01 2.54 3.91
C GLY A 123 17.12 3.35 4.57
N ASN A 124 16.79 4.48 5.20
CA ASN A 124 17.75 5.39 5.86
C ASN A 124 17.85 5.12 7.36
N ASP A 125 18.01 3.85 7.72
CA ASP A 125 18.26 3.38 9.08
C ASP A 125 19.51 2.48 9.12
N GLY A 126 19.91 2.05 10.32
CA GLY A 126 21.06 1.17 10.50
C GLY A 126 20.76 -0.32 10.32
N LEU A 127 19.51 -0.71 10.08
CA LEU A 127 19.04 -2.10 10.09
C LEU A 127 18.66 -2.62 8.70
N SER A 128 18.05 -1.79 7.87
CA SER A 128 17.56 -2.22 6.56
C SER A 128 18.62 -2.33 5.46
N PRO A 129 19.73 -1.57 5.45
CA PRO A 129 20.76 -1.76 4.43
C PRO A 129 21.51 -3.08 4.60
N ALA A 130 22.26 -3.43 3.56
CA ALA A 130 23.30 -4.45 3.69
C ALA A 130 24.28 -4.03 4.80
N PRO A 131 24.78 -4.97 5.63
CA PRO A 131 24.62 -6.42 5.52
C PRO A 131 23.51 -7.02 6.42
N ILE A 132 22.56 -6.21 6.91
CA ILE A 132 21.57 -6.65 7.90
C ILE A 132 20.21 -6.96 7.27
N TYR A 133 19.79 -6.17 6.28
CA TYR A 133 18.58 -6.38 5.46
C TYR A 133 17.26 -6.46 6.26
N ASN A 134 17.19 -5.92 7.48
CA ASN A 134 15.98 -6.00 8.31
C ASN A 134 15.03 -4.84 7.98
N LEU A 135 14.09 -5.08 7.06
CA LEU A 135 13.14 -4.08 6.56
C LEU A 135 12.02 -3.70 7.54
N PHE A 136 11.80 -4.50 8.59
CA PHE A 136 10.57 -4.43 9.40
C PHE A 136 10.86 -4.26 10.90
N GLY A 137 12.10 -3.92 11.27
CA GLY A 137 12.50 -3.72 12.67
C GLY A 137 12.34 -4.98 13.53
N ILE A 138 12.43 -6.17 12.93
CA ILE A 138 12.10 -7.42 13.63
C ILE A 138 13.17 -7.73 14.68
N LYS A 139 12.76 -7.76 15.95
CA LYS A 139 13.59 -8.20 17.08
C LYS A 139 13.84 -9.71 17.01
N ALA A 140 15.03 -10.13 17.40
CA ALA A 140 15.39 -11.54 17.48
C ALA A 140 14.74 -12.19 18.72
N ALA A 141 14.16 -13.38 18.54
CA ALA A 141 13.64 -14.17 19.66
C ALA A 141 14.79 -14.71 20.53
N LYS A 142 14.50 -15.06 21.79
CA LYS A 142 15.50 -15.51 22.78
C LYS A 142 16.44 -16.61 22.27
N ASN A 143 15.92 -17.54 21.46
CA ASN A 143 16.67 -18.70 20.97
C ASN A 143 17.21 -18.51 19.54
N THR A 144 17.23 -17.28 19.02
CA THR A 144 17.78 -17.00 17.68
C THR A 144 19.29 -17.25 17.67
N PRO A 145 19.83 -18.04 16.73
CA PRO A 145 21.27 -18.27 16.62
C PRO A 145 22.04 -16.95 16.43
N ALA A 146 23.25 -16.87 16.97
CA ALA A 146 24.10 -15.66 16.87
C ALA A 146 24.39 -15.24 15.41
N SER A 147 24.36 -16.18 14.47
CA SER A 147 24.50 -15.89 13.03
C SER A 147 23.30 -15.17 12.41
N ARG A 148 22.16 -15.11 13.11
CA ARG A 148 20.87 -14.58 12.63
C ARG A 148 20.44 -13.31 13.35
N TYR A 149 21.30 -12.68 14.14
CA TYR A 149 21.01 -11.39 14.74
C TYR A 149 22.22 -10.45 14.77
N VAL A 150 21.94 -9.16 14.95
CA VAL A 150 22.91 -8.13 15.35
C VAL A 150 22.48 -7.51 16.68
N GLU A 151 23.46 -7.10 17.48
CA GLU A 151 23.23 -6.37 18.73
C GLU A 151 23.37 -4.87 18.47
N ILE A 152 22.32 -4.12 18.75
CA ILE A 152 22.30 -2.67 18.59
C ILE A 152 22.00 -2.05 19.95
N LYS A 153 22.82 -1.06 20.32
CA LYS A 153 22.56 -0.21 21.47
C LYS A 153 21.40 0.73 21.14
N THR A 154 20.22 0.47 21.71
CA THR A 154 19.03 1.30 21.53
C THR A 154 18.88 2.24 22.71
N ALA A 155 18.40 3.45 22.43
CA ALA A 155 17.97 4.36 23.46
C ALA A 155 16.51 4.08 23.82
N GLU A 156 16.26 3.82 25.08
CA GLU A 156 14.93 3.68 25.66
C GLU A 156 14.65 4.88 26.55
N TYR A 157 13.38 5.12 26.84
CA TYR A 157 12.94 6.14 27.78
C TYR A 157 12.17 5.46 28.90
N ASN A 158 12.47 5.78 30.16
CA ASN A 158 11.69 5.27 31.29
C ASN A 158 10.38 6.06 31.43
N ASP A 159 9.51 5.64 32.36
CA ASP A 159 8.21 6.29 32.61
C ASP A 159 8.35 7.77 33.04
N SER A 160 9.54 8.17 33.49
CA SER A 160 9.89 9.56 33.85
C SER A 160 10.46 10.37 32.66
N GLY A 161 10.58 9.77 31.48
CA GLY A 161 11.11 10.40 30.27
C GLY A 161 12.64 10.47 30.21
N GLU A 162 13.37 9.78 31.10
CA GLU A 162 14.82 9.75 31.10
C GLU A 162 15.34 8.73 30.08
N LYS A 163 16.34 9.14 29.29
CA LYS A 163 16.96 8.32 28.26
C LYS A 163 17.97 7.35 28.87
N TYR A 164 17.76 6.04 28.73
CA TYR A 164 18.73 5.00 29.07
C TYR A 164 19.06 4.16 27.83
N TYR A 165 20.11 3.33 27.90
CA TYR A 165 20.50 2.48 26.77
C TYR A 165 20.38 1.02 27.13
N ILE A 166 19.77 0.25 26.25
CA ILE A 166 19.78 -1.22 26.31
C ILE A 166 20.42 -1.78 25.05
N ILE A 167 20.88 -3.02 25.12
CA ILE A 167 21.27 -3.77 23.92
C ILE A 167 20.06 -4.56 23.46
N ALA A 168 19.55 -4.26 22.28
CA ALA A 168 18.49 -5.01 21.63
C ALA A 168 19.08 -5.89 20.52
N LYS A 169 18.60 -7.13 20.42
CA LYS A 169 18.94 -8.05 19.33
C LYS A 169 17.92 -7.90 18.21
N PHE A 170 18.38 -7.57 17.02
CA PHE A 170 17.56 -7.50 15.81
C PHE A 170 17.93 -8.61 14.85
N MET A 171 16.94 -9.17 14.15
CA MET A 171 17.18 -10.18 13.13
C MET A 171 18.13 -9.64 12.05
N LYS A 172 19.06 -10.50 11.62
CA LYS A 172 19.92 -10.32 10.45
C LYS A 172 19.45 -11.29 9.38
N PHE A 173 19.15 -10.76 8.19
CA PHE A 173 18.71 -11.53 7.03
C PHE A 173 19.83 -11.65 5.99
N THR A 174 19.71 -12.63 5.09
CA THR A 174 20.67 -12.81 4.00
C THR A 174 20.49 -11.78 2.89
N ASP A 175 19.24 -11.39 2.64
CA ASP A 175 18.81 -10.41 1.65
C ASP A 175 17.38 -9.92 1.97
N TYR A 176 16.80 -9.12 1.08
CA TYR A 176 15.42 -8.65 1.22
C TYR A 176 14.36 -9.74 1.01
N ASP A 177 14.66 -10.81 0.27
CA ASP A 177 13.73 -11.92 0.09
C ASP A 177 13.54 -12.66 1.43
N ASP A 178 14.63 -12.98 2.12
CA ASP A 178 14.62 -13.59 3.46
C ASP A 178 13.90 -12.69 4.49
N SER A 179 14.14 -11.37 4.46
CA SER A 179 13.44 -10.43 5.33
C SER A 179 11.93 -10.39 5.08
N CYS A 180 11.51 -10.28 3.81
CA CYS A 180 10.09 -10.24 3.44
C CYS A 180 9.38 -11.57 3.72
N GLU A 181 10.05 -12.70 3.47
CA GLU A 181 9.51 -14.03 3.75
C GLU A 181 9.29 -14.23 5.26
N TYR A 182 10.27 -13.85 6.09
CA TYR A 182 10.12 -13.90 7.53
C TYR A 182 8.98 -13.00 8.02
N TYR A 183 8.92 -11.74 7.56
CA TYR A 183 7.85 -10.80 7.91
C TYR A 183 6.47 -11.36 7.54
N SER A 184 6.31 -11.86 6.32
CA SER A 184 5.00 -12.34 5.85
C SER A 184 4.55 -13.62 6.57
N ASN A 185 5.48 -14.45 7.03
CA ASN A 185 5.18 -15.61 7.86
C ASN A 185 4.81 -15.23 9.31
N LEU A 186 5.21 -14.05 9.82
CA LEU A 186 4.85 -13.61 11.18
C LEU A 186 3.34 -13.70 11.45
N PHE A 187 2.52 -13.27 10.49
CA PHE A 187 1.06 -13.23 10.62
C PHE A 187 0.41 -14.61 10.66
N THR A 188 1.11 -15.64 10.16
CA THR A 188 0.54 -16.99 9.99
C THR A 188 1.35 -18.09 10.67
N ARG A 189 2.45 -17.77 11.35
CA ARG A 189 3.42 -18.76 11.86
C ARG A 189 2.83 -19.77 12.83
N ASN A 190 1.89 -19.37 13.67
CA ASN A 190 1.21 -20.26 14.61
C ASN A 190 -0.21 -19.77 14.90
N SER A 191 -1.02 -20.60 15.57
CA SER A 191 -2.43 -20.31 15.84
C SER A 191 -2.64 -19.05 16.67
N TRP A 192 -1.75 -18.77 17.64
CA TRP A 192 -1.84 -17.56 18.45
C TRP A 192 -1.61 -16.30 17.59
N LEU A 193 -0.58 -16.28 16.73
CA LEU A 193 -0.32 -15.15 15.83
C LEU A 193 -1.45 -14.97 14.81
N ARG A 194 -2.03 -16.07 14.32
CA ARG A 194 -3.19 -16.01 13.42
C ARG A 194 -4.40 -15.36 14.10
N ASP A 195 -4.69 -15.71 15.36
CA ASP A 195 -5.77 -15.08 16.11
C ASP A 195 -5.44 -13.62 16.47
N TYR A 196 -4.21 -13.34 16.88
CA TYR A 196 -3.75 -11.98 17.21
C TYR A 196 -3.86 -11.02 16.01
N TYR A 197 -3.46 -11.48 14.82
CA TYR A 197 -3.53 -10.71 13.58
C TYR A 197 -4.78 -11.01 12.73
N LYS A 198 -5.83 -11.62 13.31
CA LYS A 198 -7.01 -12.03 12.53
C LYS A 198 -7.68 -10.87 11.79
N GLY A 199 -7.66 -9.67 12.37
CA GLY A 199 -8.18 -8.46 11.72
C GLY A 199 -7.41 -8.11 10.45
N VAL A 200 -6.08 -8.23 10.45
CA VAL A 200 -5.22 -7.98 9.28
C VAL A 200 -5.46 -9.03 8.20
N LEU A 201 -5.60 -10.29 8.61
CA LEU A 201 -5.86 -11.40 7.68
C LEU A 201 -7.26 -11.32 7.07
N ALA A 202 -8.27 -10.94 7.86
CA ALA A 202 -9.66 -10.80 7.41
C ALA A 202 -9.93 -9.52 6.62
N ALA A 203 -9.07 -8.50 6.72
CA ALA A 203 -9.22 -7.22 6.03
C ALA A 203 -9.37 -7.40 4.52
N LYS A 204 -10.48 -6.88 3.98
CA LYS A 204 -10.85 -6.86 2.56
C LYS A 204 -10.11 -5.77 1.79
N THR A 205 -9.69 -4.71 2.47
CA THR A 205 -9.02 -3.53 1.89
C THR A 205 -7.73 -3.19 2.64
N PRO A 206 -6.78 -2.48 2.00
CA PRO A 206 -5.59 -1.99 2.71
C PRO A 206 -5.94 -1.04 3.86
N GLU A 207 -7.05 -0.30 3.80
CA GLU A 207 -7.56 0.54 4.89
C GLU A 207 -7.94 -0.27 6.13
N GLU A 208 -8.71 -1.35 5.94
CA GLU A 208 -9.06 -2.26 7.02
C GLU A 208 -7.81 -2.91 7.62
N ALA A 209 -6.83 -3.28 6.78
CA ALA A 209 -5.58 -3.87 7.24
C ALA A 209 -4.74 -2.85 8.04
N ALA A 210 -4.62 -1.61 7.56
CA ALA A 210 -3.91 -0.54 8.27
C ALA A 210 -4.54 -0.22 9.62
N ASN A 211 -5.87 -0.19 9.69
CA ASN A 211 -6.61 -0.01 10.94
C ASN A 211 -6.36 -1.19 11.89
N ALA A 212 -6.43 -2.42 11.41
CA ALA A 212 -6.18 -3.61 12.22
C ALA A 212 -4.74 -3.73 12.74
N LEU A 213 -3.77 -3.12 12.04
CA LEU A 213 -2.36 -3.03 12.48
C LEU A 213 -2.15 -2.02 13.61
N THR A 214 -3.04 -1.04 13.76
CA THR A 214 -2.95 -0.03 14.82
C THR A 214 -3.24 -0.66 16.17
N GLY A 215 -2.30 -0.55 17.11
CA GLY A 215 -2.40 -1.18 18.43
C GLY A 215 -2.05 -2.68 18.47
N THR A 216 -1.80 -3.32 17.32
CA THR A 216 -1.37 -4.73 17.25
C THR A 216 0.07 -4.88 16.79
N TYR A 217 0.47 -4.15 15.74
CA TYR A 217 1.84 -4.16 15.23
C TYR A 217 2.69 -3.07 15.88
N ALA A 218 2.09 -1.89 16.10
CA ALA A 218 2.73 -0.77 16.76
C ALA A 218 1.78 -0.15 17.81
N THR A 219 2.35 0.35 18.89
CA THR A 219 1.61 1.06 19.96
C THR A 219 1.22 2.48 19.57
N ASP A 220 1.75 3.01 18.46
CA ASP A 220 1.39 4.33 17.94
C ASP A 220 -0.09 4.35 17.51
N PRO A 221 -0.94 5.21 18.11
CA PRO A 221 -2.35 5.29 17.77
C PRO A 221 -2.60 5.80 16.33
N ASN A 222 -1.60 6.41 15.68
CA ASN A 222 -1.68 6.89 14.31
C ASN A 222 -1.01 5.96 13.29
N TYR A 223 -0.61 4.75 13.70
CA TYR A 223 0.16 3.85 12.82
C TYR A 223 -0.53 3.58 11.49
N GLY A 224 -1.80 3.14 11.52
CA GLY A 224 -2.59 2.87 10.32
C GLY A 224 -2.72 4.11 9.42
N LYS A 225 -2.92 5.29 10.01
CA LYS A 225 -2.99 6.55 9.26
C LYS A 225 -1.67 6.85 8.53
N LYS A 226 -0.53 6.70 9.20
CA LYS A 226 0.80 6.89 8.59
C LYS A 226 1.03 5.92 7.42
N LEU A 227 0.59 4.67 7.55
CA LEU A 227 0.66 3.71 6.45
C LEU A 227 -0.17 4.16 5.25
N LEU A 228 -1.42 4.60 5.48
CA LEU A 228 -2.30 5.08 4.42
C LEU A 228 -1.76 6.34 3.74
N GLU A 229 -1.13 7.25 4.48
CA GLU A 229 -0.45 8.42 3.92
C GLU A 229 0.70 8.02 2.99
N ILE A 230 1.49 7.00 3.35
CA ILE A 230 2.57 6.48 2.49
C ILE A 230 1.97 5.77 1.25
N ILE A 231 0.94 4.96 1.44
CA ILE A 231 0.24 4.25 0.36
C ILE A 231 -0.31 5.23 -0.66
N GLU A 232 -0.99 6.28 -0.18
CA GLU A 232 -1.53 7.33 -1.04
C GLU A 232 -0.39 8.07 -1.74
N LYS A 233 0.59 8.59 -1.00
CA LYS A 233 1.71 9.37 -1.56
C LYS A 233 2.40 8.69 -2.74
N HIS A 234 2.57 7.38 -2.67
CA HIS A 234 3.30 6.60 -3.69
C HIS A 234 2.39 5.74 -4.57
N GLY A 235 1.07 5.89 -4.47
CA GLY A 235 0.10 5.16 -5.30
C GLY A 235 0.16 3.64 -5.13
N LEU A 236 0.54 3.15 -3.94
CA LEU A 236 0.89 1.73 -3.73
C LEU A 236 -0.29 0.78 -3.89
N LYS A 237 -1.55 1.25 -3.82
CA LYS A 237 -2.75 0.43 -4.06
C LYS A 237 -2.75 -0.25 -5.42
N ALA A 238 -2.09 0.32 -6.42
CA ALA A 238 -1.95 -0.32 -7.73
C ALA A 238 -1.18 -1.65 -7.66
N LEU A 239 -0.33 -1.85 -6.65
CA LEU A 239 0.38 -3.10 -6.43
C LEU A 239 -0.53 -4.20 -5.88
N ASP A 240 -1.57 -3.85 -5.13
CA ASP A 240 -2.52 -4.83 -4.60
C ASP A 240 -3.31 -5.51 -5.72
N LYS A 241 -3.56 -4.78 -6.82
CA LYS A 241 -4.18 -5.30 -8.05
C LYS A 241 -3.35 -6.39 -8.74
N LYS A 242 -2.06 -6.53 -8.41
CA LYS A 242 -1.21 -7.62 -8.92
C LYS A 242 -1.49 -8.96 -8.25
N ILE A 243 -2.16 -8.96 -7.09
CA ILE A 243 -2.47 -10.16 -6.31
C ILE A 243 -3.98 -10.36 -6.18
N TYR A 244 -4.74 -9.28 -5.99
CA TYR A 244 -6.17 -9.32 -5.72
C TYR A 244 -6.96 -8.59 -6.81
N LYS A 245 -8.08 -9.16 -7.24
CA LYS A 245 -8.96 -8.52 -8.23
C LYS A 245 -9.44 -7.17 -7.68
N ASN A 246 -9.29 -6.11 -8.47
CA ASN A 246 -9.60 -4.73 -8.07
C ASN A 246 -8.88 -4.24 -6.79
N GLY A 247 -7.85 -4.96 -6.33
CA GLY A 247 -7.14 -4.65 -5.08
C GLY A 247 -7.91 -5.03 -3.80
N VAL A 248 -8.95 -5.86 -3.90
CA VAL A 248 -9.81 -6.29 -2.79
C VAL A 248 -9.63 -7.77 -2.54
N LYS A 249 -9.37 -8.18 -1.30
CA LYS A 249 -9.26 -9.61 -0.95
C LYS A 249 -10.61 -10.32 -1.13
N PRO A 250 -10.61 -11.62 -1.51
CA PRO A 250 -11.82 -12.41 -1.70
C PRO A 250 -12.69 -12.50 -0.44
#